data_AF-A0A154IHI5-F1
#
_entry.id   AF-A0A154IHI5-F1
#
_cell.length_a   1.000
_cell.length_b   1.000
_cell.length_c   1.000
_cell.angle_alpha   90.00
_cell.angle_beta   90.00
_cell.angle_gamma   90.00
#
_symmetry.space_group_name_H-M   'P 1'
#
loop_
_entity.id
_entity.type
_entity.pdbx_description
1 polymer ?
#
loop_
_entity_poly.entity_id
_entity_poly.type
_entity_poly.pdbx_seq_one_letter_code
_entity_poly.pdbx_strand_id
1 'polypeptide(L)'
;MPPLKIEGKAALRFGFLEGDAIVNAERAVYDPQTTGEFQAFFSNGSTAKQLTLVLNEQELLSVAKIDSIEAAAASILESHKANCIVVKRGIKGVAVFEAGSAPRFAPAFRSGHVFKIGTGDVFSAAFAHYWAEVGQDFFDAALSASRQVARYCDHPLVPLGPLPSIAPDVRDERHPVSKPGTVLLLGAINTLGQRYSIEEAKYSLAGLGLTVICPALEDVELSTIQVSTVLLLADGIDADMLPVAQRLIDKGARCVALAEIPQSCRQLTVLTNCETTDDFSTALYMAGWTN
;
A
#
# COMPACT_ATOMS: atom_id res chain seq x y z
N MET A 1 -25.76 -19.76 10.56
CA MET A 1 -26.67 -19.16 9.55
C MET A 1 -26.53 -19.93 8.24
N PRO A 2 -27.58 -20.07 7.42
CA PRO A 2 -27.44 -20.69 6.10
C PRO A 2 -26.53 -19.85 5.20
N PRO A 3 -25.75 -20.47 4.29
CA PRO A 3 -24.86 -19.73 3.40
C PRO A 3 -25.64 -18.90 2.38
N LEU A 4 -25.11 -17.73 2.05
CA LEU A 4 -25.59 -16.91 0.93
C LEU A 4 -25.34 -17.65 -0.38
N LYS A 5 -26.32 -17.64 -1.29
CA LYS A 5 -26.17 -18.25 -2.62
C LYS A 5 -26.15 -17.14 -3.67
N ILE A 6 -25.07 -17.08 -4.45
CA ILE A 6 -24.84 -16.03 -5.45
C ILE A 6 -24.57 -16.68 -6.80
N GLU A 7 -25.24 -16.18 -7.84
CA GLU A 7 -25.02 -16.57 -9.23
C GLU A 7 -24.82 -15.33 -10.10
N GLY A 8 -23.85 -15.33 -11.01
CA GLY A 8 -23.60 -14.17 -11.86
C GLY A 8 -22.45 -14.33 -12.85
N LYS A 9 -22.27 -13.37 -13.75
CA LYS A 9 -21.10 -13.37 -14.66
C LYS A 9 -19.81 -13.02 -13.92
N ALA A 10 -19.89 -12.03 -13.05
CA ALA A 10 -18.79 -11.55 -12.22
C ALA A 10 -19.22 -11.61 -10.74
N ALA A 11 -18.33 -12.08 -9.87
CA ALA A 11 -18.57 -12.08 -8.43
C ALA A 11 -17.28 -11.76 -7.67
N LEU A 12 -17.39 -10.88 -6.67
CA LEU A 12 -16.36 -10.69 -5.65
C LEU A 12 -16.84 -11.34 -4.37
N ARG A 13 -16.00 -12.22 -3.80
CA ARG A 13 -16.22 -12.84 -2.50
C ARG A 13 -15.14 -12.37 -1.54
N PHE A 14 -15.58 -11.84 -0.41
CA PHE A 14 -14.72 -11.60 0.74
C PHE A 14 -14.74 -12.80 1.69
N GLY A 15 -13.73 -12.88 2.56
CA GLY A 15 -13.79 -13.70 3.77
C GLY A 15 -14.92 -13.24 4.69
N PHE A 16 -15.50 -14.17 5.44
CA PHE A 16 -16.59 -13.90 6.38
C PHE A 16 -16.09 -14.18 7.80
N LEU A 17 -16.42 -13.29 8.75
CA LEU A 17 -16.27 -13.58 10.19
C LEU A 17 -17.30 -14.62 10.65
N GLU A 18 -18.55 -14.47 10.17
CA GLU A 18 -19.65 -15.40 10.44
C GLU A 18 -20.43 -15.69 9.15
N GLY A 19 -20.86 -16.95 8.99
CA GLY A 19 -21.56 -17.40 7.80
C GLY A 19 -20.62 -17.75 6.65
N ASP A 20 -21.19 -17.94 5.47
CA ASP A 20 -20.45 -18.29 4.26
C ASP A 20 -21.24 -17.89 3.00
N ALA A 21 -20.57 -17.86 1.85
CA ALA A 21 -21.16 -17.63 0.54
C ALA A 21 -20.76 -18.73 -0.44
N ILE A 22 -21.76 -19.37 -1.04
CA ILE A 22 -21.60 -20.31 -2.16
C ILE A 22 -21.82 -19.52 -3.45
N VAL A 23 -20.75 -19.34 -4.21
CA VAL A 23 -20.71 -18.49 -5.40
C VAL A 23 -20.58 -19.35 -6.66
N ASN A 24 -21.48 -19.16 -7.62
CA ASN A 24 -21.36 -19.73 -8.96
C ASN A 24 -21.21 -18.62 -10.00
N ALA A 25 -20.00 -18.46 -10.56
CA ALA A 25 -19.71 -17.35 -11.47
C ALA A 25 -18.92 -17.74 -12.73
N GLU A 26 -18.96 -16.89 -13.77
CA GLU A 26 -18.00 -17.05 -14.87
C GLU A 26 -16.61 -16.59 -14.44
N ARG A 27 -16.51 -15.39 -13.84
CA ARG A 27 -15.29 -14.84 -13.26
C ARG A 27 -15.50 -14.53 -11.78
N ALA A 28 -14.70 -15.12 -10.92
CA ALA A 28 -14.73 -14.88 -9.48
C ALA A 28 -13.43 -14.24 -9.01
N VAL A 29 -13.54 -13.16 -8.22
CA VAL A 29 -12.46 -12.63 -7.39
C VAL A 29 -12.69 -13.09 -5.97
N TYR A 30 -11.65 -13.62 -5.32
CA TYR A 30 -11.70 -14.04 -3.94
C TYR A 30 -10.62 -13.32 -3.12
N ASP A 31 -11.06 -12.52 -2.16
CA ASP A 31 -10.21 -11.86 -1.16
C ASP A 31 -10.52 -12.50 0.20
N PRO A 32 -9.69 -13.41 0.72
CA PRO A 32 -10.01 -14.17 1.92
C PRO A 32 -9.90 -13.35 3.21
N GLN A 33 -9.35 -12.13 3.18
CA GLN A 33 -9.21 -11.23 4.34
C GLN A 33 -8.64 -11.90 5.61
N THR A 34 -7.59 -12.71 5.49
CA THR A 34 -6.99 -13.39 6.66
C THR A 34 -5.48 -13.51 6.56
N THR A 35 -4.83 -13.36 7.72
CA THR A 35 -3.38 -13.51 7.91
C THR A 35 -2.97 -14.96 8.23
N GLY A 36 -3.88 -15.92 8.07
CA GLY A 36 -3.64 -17.34 8.30
C GLY A 36 -4.23 -18.21 7.19
N GLU A 37 -4.32 -19.52 7.41
CA GLU A 37 -4.88 -20.44 6.42
C GLU A 37 -6.32 -20.05 6.07
N PHE A 38 -6.62 -19.95 4.77
CA PHE A 38 -7.97 -19.73 4.27
C PHE A 38 -8.44 -20.92 3.44
N GLN A 39 -9.74 -21.16 3.51
CA GLN A 39 -10.35 -22.21 2.72
C GLN A 39 -10.27 -21.88 1.23
N ALA A 40 -9.91 -22.89 0.42
CA ALA A 40 -9.93 -22.77 -1.02
C ALA A 40 -11.33 -22.37 -1.51
N PHE A 41 -11.41 -21.52 -2.52
CA PHE A 41 -12.69 -20.98 -3.02
C PHE A 41 -13.73 -22.09 -3.28
N PHE A 42 -13.30 -23.20 -3.88
CA PHE A 42 -14.14 -24.33 -4.27
C PHE A 42 -14.55 -25.27 -3.12
N SER A 43 -13.98 -25.14 -1.92
CA SER A 43 -14.17 -26.14 -0.84
C SER A 43 -15.58 -26.19 -0.28
N ASN A 44 -16.34 -25.10 -0.40
CA ASN A 44 -17.71 -24.99 0.11
C ASN A 44 -18.79 -25.25 -0.96
N GLY A 45 -18.38 -25.71 -2.15
CA GLY A 45 -19.27 -25.92 -3.30
C GLY A 45 -19.39 -24.72 -4.24
N SER A 46 -18.63 -23.64 -4.03
CA SER A 46 -18.52 -22.55 -5.01
C SER A 46 -17.86 -23.04 -6.30
N THR A 47 -18.20 -22.43 -7.43
CA THR A 47 -17.67 -22.73 -8.76
C THR A 47 -17.37 -21.47 -9.55
N ALA A 48 -16.31 -21.49 -10.35
CA ALA A 48 -15.93 -20.41 -11.24
C ALA A 48 -15.27 -20.94 -12.52
N LYS A 49 -15.56 -20.36 -13.69
CA LYS A 49 -14.80 -20.69 -14.93
C LYS A 49 -13.39 -20.10 -14.87
N GLN A 50 -13.26 -18.91 -14.29
CA GLN A 50 -11.98 -18.26 -13.99
C GLN A 50 -11.98 -17.71 -12.56
N LEU A 51 -10.91 -17.97 -11.82
CA LEU A 51 -10.73 -17.54 -10.44
C LEU A 51 -9.46 -16.68 -10.30
N THR A 52 -9.59 -15.53 -9.66
CA THR A 52 -8.46 -14.71 -9.21
C THR A 52 -8.48 -14.60 -7.70
N LEU A 53 -7.32 -14.79 -7.07
CA LEU A 53 -7.14 -14.46 -5.65
C LEU A 53 -6.56 -13.06 -5.51
N VAL A 54 -7.05 -12.29 -4.56
CA VAL A 54 -6.47 -11.00 -4.17
C VAL A 54 -5.97 -11.13 -2.74
N LEU A 55 -4.66 -10.98 -2.55
CA LEU A 55 -3.98 -11.11 -1.27
C LEU A 55 -3.11 -9.88 -1.03
N ASN A 56 -2.77 -9.56 0.20
CA ASN A 56 -1.64 -8.68 0.48
C ASN A 56 -0.32 -9.46 0.60
N GLU A 57 0.83 -8.77 0.51
CA GLU A 57 2.17 -9.41 0.57
C GLU A 57 2.35 -10.25 1.84
N GLN A 58 1.90 -9.77 3.01
CA GLN A 58 2.04 -10.49 4.28
C GLN A 58 1.14 -11.73 4.34
N GLU A 59 -0.10 -11.63 3.87
CA GLU A 59 -1.05 -12.75 3.79
C GLU A 59 -0.50 -13.86 2.90
N LEU A 60 0.02 -13.50 1.72
CA LEU A 60 0.59 -14.46 0.78
C LEU A 60 1.77 -15.21 1.40
N LEU A 61 2.74 -14.50 1.98
CA LEU A 61 3.93 -15.11 2.58
C LEU A 61 3.57 -15.97 3.79
N SER A 62 2.60 -15.52 4.61
CA SER A 62 2.14 -16.26 5.79
C SER A 62 1.44 -17.57 5.42
N VAL A 63 0.54 -17.53 4.43
CA VAL A 63 -0.20 -18.72 3.97
C VAL A 63 0.73 -19.71 3.28
N ALA A 64 1.62 -19.23 2.41
CA ALA A 64 2.54 -20.08 1.68
C ALA A 64 3.67 -20.65 2.57
N LYS A 65 4.02 -19.95 3.67
CA LYS A 65 5.19 -20.25 4.51
C LYS A 65 6.49 -20.28 3.69
N ILE A 66 6.60 -19.36 2.73
CA ILE A 66 7.70 -19.20 1.78
C ILE A 66 8.06 -17.71 1.70
N ASP A 67 9.35 -17.36 1.79
CA ASP A 67 9.82 -15.96 1.84
C ASP A 67 9.88 -15.27 0.47
N SER A 68 9.94 -16.03 -0.63
CA SER A 68 9.88 -15.47 -1.99
C SER A 68 8.44 -15.27 -2.41
N ILE A 69 8.08 -14.04 -2.78
CA ILE A 69 6.75 -13.68 -3.27
C ILE A 69 6.39 -14.46 -4.54
N GLU A 70 7.35 -14.66 -5.46
CA GLU A 70 7.15 -15.41 -6.70
C GLU A 70 6.88 -16.90 -6.41
N ALA A 71 7.69 -17.52 -5.54
CA ALA A 71 7.53 -18.92 -5.17
C ALA A 71 6.25 -19.16 -4.36
N ALA A 72 5.92 -18.24 -3.45
CA ALA A 72 4.66 -18.25 -2.70
C ALA A 72 3.45 -18.14 -3.64
N ALA A 73 3.46 -17.20 -4.58
CA ALA A 73 2.38 -17.03 -5.55
C ALA A 73 2.22 -18.27 -6.45
N ALA A 74 3.32 -18.87 -6.93
CA ALA A 74 3.27 -20.11 -7.69
C ALA A 74 2.63 -21.27 -6.91
N SER A 75 3.01 -21.43 -5.63
CA SER A 75 2.45 -22.47 -4.75
C SER A 75 0.94 -22.29 -4.51
N ILE A 76 0.49 -21.06 -4.26
CA ILE A 76 -0.92 -20.77 -4.03
C ILE A 76 -1.74 -20.89 -5.32
N LEU A 77 -1.20 -20.49 -6.47
CA LEU A 77 -1.87 -20.63 -7.78
C LEU A 77 -2.25 -22.09 -8.03
N GLU A 78 -1.28 -23.00 -7.82
CA GLU A 78 -1.47 -24.43 -8.02
C GLU A 78 -2.44 -25.03 -7.00
N SER A 79 -2.19 -24.83 -5.70
CA SER A 79 -2.98 -25.45 -4.62
C SER A 79 -4.43 -24.97 -4.58
N HIS A 80 -4.70 -23.71 -4.91
CA HIS A 80 -6.05 -23.14 -4.97
C HIS A 80 -6.70 -23.22 -6.36
N LYS A 81 -5.99 -23.75 -7.37
CA LYS A 81 -6.46 -23.85 -8.77
C LYS A 81 -6.95 -22.51 -9.32
N ALA A 82 -6.23 -21.44 -9.00
CA ALA A 82 -6.55 -20.09 -9.46
C ALA A 82 -5.86 -19.80 -10.81
N ASN A 83 -6.49 -18.97 -11.64
CA ASN A 83 -5.90 -18.52 -12.90
C ASN A 83 -4.87 -17.40 -12.68
N CYS A 84 -5.11 -16.57 -11.66
CA CYS A 84 -4.28 -15.43 -11.32
C CYS A 84 -4.24 -15.21 -9.81
N ILE A 85 -3.13 -14.70 -9.31
CA ILE A 85 -3.02 -14.08 -7.98
C ILE A 85 -2.56 -12.64 -8.15
N VAL A 86 -3.29 -11.73 -7.52
CA VAL A 86 -2.95 -10.32 -7.44
C VAL A 86 -2.53 -10.01 -6.01
N VAL A 87 -1.30 -9.53 -5.85
CA VAL A 87 -0.70 -9.27 -4.54
C VAL A 87 -0.58 -7.77 -4.31
N LYS A 88 -1.31 -7.26 -3.33
CA LYS A 88 -1.28 -5.88 -2.84
C LYS A 88 0.01 -5.67 -2.02
N ARG A 89 0.88 -4.76 -2.43
CA ARG A 89 2.22 -4.55 -1.83
C ARG A 89 2.43 -3.14 -1.25
N GLY A 90 1.34 -2.50 -0.84
CA GLY A 90 1.39 -1.17 -0.21
C GLY A 90 2.10 -0.14 -1.07
N ILE A 91 3.15 0.50 -0.53
CA ILE A 91 3.96 1.50 -1.24
C ILE A 91 4.72 0.93 -2.46
N LYS A 92 4.87 -0.41 -2.56
CA LYS A 92 5.53 -1.09 -3.68
C LYS A 92 4.60 -1.38 -4.85
N GLY A 93 3.31 -1.00 -4.76
CA GLY A 93 2.32 -1.26 -5.80
C GLY A 93 1.70 -2.64 -5.71
N VAL A 94 1.57 -3.30 -6.86
CA VAL A 94 0.87 -4.58 -7.00
C VAL A 94 1.68 -5.53 -7.87
N ALA A 95 1.71 -6.81 -7.50
CA ALA A 95 2.27 -7.86 -8.33
C ALA A 95 1.14 -8.76 -8.87
N VAL A 96 1.22 -9.14 -10.14
CA VAL A 96 0.27 -9.99 -10.83
C VAL A 96 0.99 -11.25 -11.28
N PHE A 97 0.48 -12.40 -10.84
CA PHE A 97 1.03 -13.72 -11.13
C PHE A 97 -0.01 -14.55 -11.87
N GLU A 98 0.32 -14.96 -13.08
CA GLU A 98 -0.51 -15.82 -13.92
C GLU A 98 0.20 -17.15 -14.16
N ALA A 99 -0.56 -18.24 -14.21
CA ALA A 99 0.00 -19.56 -14.46
C ALA A 99 0.73 -19.59 -15.82
N GLY A 100 2.00 -20.00 -15.81
CA GLY A 100 2.81 -20.14 -17.03
C GLY A 100 3.32 -18.82 -17.63
N SER A 101 3.15 -17.68 -16.96
CA SER A 101 3.63 -16.38 -17.42
C SER A 101 4.65 -15.76 -16.46
N ALA A 102 5.46 -14.83 -16.96
CA ALA A 102 6.37 -14.06 -16.10
C ALA A 102 5.57 -13.11 -15.18
N PRO A 103 6.03 -12.88 -13.93
CA PRO A 103 5.40 -11.91 -13.02
C PRO A 103 5.36 -10.50 -13.62
N ARG A 104 4.24 -9.81 -13.46
CA ARG A 104 4.08 -8.41 -13.87
C ARG A 104 3.89 -7.52 -12.63
N PHE A 105 4.52 -6.35 -12.62
CA PHE A 105 4.49 -5.43 -11.47
C PHE A 105 3.89 -4.08 -11.87
N ALA A 106 2.77 -3.73 -11.25
CA ALA A 106 2.15 -2.42 -11.38
C ALA A 106 2.63 -1.51 -10.24
N PRO A 107 2.94 -0.23 -10.52
CA PRO A 107 3.38 0.70 -9.48
C PRO A 107 2.23 1.04 -8.52
N ALA A 108 2.57 1.50 -7.32
CA ALA A 108 1.61 2.26 -6.53
C ALA A 108 1.46 3.66 -7.13
N PHE A 109 0.34 4.31 -6.83
CA PHE A 109 0.00 5.62 -7.37
C PHE A 109 -0.09 6.63 -6.24
N ARG A 110 0.56 7.77 -6.45
CA ARG A 110 0.63 8.85 -5.47
C ARG A 110 -0.73 9.51 -5.27
N SER A 111 -1.21 9.57 -4.04
CA SER A 111 -2.34 10.41 -3.60
C SER A 111 -1.83 11.65 -2.84
N GLY A 112 -2.65 12.69 -2.75
CA GLY A 112 -2.38 13.89 -1.95
C GLY A 112 -2.56 13.65 -0.45
N HIS A 113 -3.50 12.77 -0.07
CA HIS A 113 -3.68 12.29 1.31
C HIS A 113 -3.71 10.76 1.35
N VAL A 114 -3.44 10.16 2.51
CA VAL A 114 -3.46 8.70 2.70
C VAL A 114 -4.43 8.29 3.79
N PHE A 115 -5.65 7.96 3.38
CA PHE A 115 -6.63 7.27 4.23
C PHE A 115 -6.55 5.76 4.03
N LYS A 116 -5.90 5.05 4.96
CA LYS A 116 -5.55 3.63 4.77
C LYS A 116 -6.71 2.64 4.95
N ILE A 117 -7.65 2.95 5.84
CA ILE A 117 -8.78 2.08 6.18
C ILE A 117 -9.60 1.81 4.92
N GLY A 118 -9.99 0.55 4.67
CA GLY A 118 -10.81 0.17 3.51
C GLY A 118 -10.10 0.11 2.16
N THR A 119 -8.84 0.56 2.05
CA THR A 119 -8.10 0.54 0.76
C THR A 119 -7.98 -0.86 0.15
N GLY A 120 -7.92 -1.90 0.98
CA GLY A 120 -7.91 -3.30 0.52
C GLY A 120 -9.22 -3.68 -0.17
N ASP A 121 -10.34 -3.31 0.42
CA ASP A 121 -11.68 -3.62 -0.12
C ASP A 121 -11.96 -2.81 -1.38
N VAL A 122 -11.56 -1.53 -1.38
CA VAL A 122 -11.62 -0.67 -2.57
C VAL A 122 -10.81 -1.27 -3.71
N PHE A 123 -9.60 -1.77 -3.43
CA PHE A 123 -8.78 -2.44 -4.44
C PHE A 123 -9.50 -3.67 -4.99
N SER A 124 -9.98 -4.56 -4.12
CA SER A 124 -10.63 -5.82 -4.52
C SER A 124 -11.93 -5.58 -5.30
N ALA A 125 -12.72 -4.58 -4.90
CA ALA A 125 -13.93 -4.15 -5.60
C ALA A 125 -13.61 -3.55 -6.98
N ALA A 126 -12.66 -2.62 -7.06
CA ALA A 126 -12.25 -2.03 -8.33
C ALA A 126 -11.65 -3.08 -9.28
N PHE A 127 -10.82 -3.98 -8.76
CA PHE A 127 -10.24 -5.07 -9.55
C PHE A 127 -11.33 -6.00 -10.08
N ALA A 128 -12.30 -6.40 -9.24
CA ALA A 128 -13.43 -7.21 -9.68
C ALA A 128 -14.26 -6.53 -10.77
N HIS A 129 -14.50 -5.22 -10.65
CA HIS A 129 -15.17 -4.46 -11.70
C HIS A 129 -14.38 -4.49 -13.02
N TYR A 130 -13.10 -4.11 -13.01
CA TYR A 130 -12.34 -4.01 -14.26
C TYR A 130 -12.01 -5.36 -14.91
N TRP A 131 -11.61 -6.37 -14.13
CA TRP A 131 -11.29 -7.68 -14.66
C TRP A 131 -12.53 -8.56 -14.88
N ALA A 132 -13.37 -8.73 -13.85
CA ALA A 132 -14.45 -9.71 -13.91
C ALA A 132 -15.65 -9.17 -14.72
N GLU A 133 -16.04 -7.91 -14.51
CA GLU A 133 -17.22 -7.32 -15.16
C GLU A 133 -16.92 -6.67 -16.51
N VAL A 134 -15.93 -5.78 -16.58
CA VAL A 134 -15.56 -5.05 -17.82
C VAL A 134 -14.74 -5.93 -18.77
N GLY A 135 -13.93 -6.84 -18.23
CA GLY A 135 -13.14 -7.79 -19.01
C GLY A 135 -11.78 -7.31 -19.48
N GLN A 136 -11.15 -6.40 -18.74
CA GLN A 136 -9.73 -6.08 -18.91
C GLN A 136 -8.84 -7.29 -18.59
N ASP A 137 -7.59 -7.27 -19.08
CA ASP A 137 -6.60 -8.25 -18.62
C ASP A 137 -6.24 -8.01 -17.15
N PHE A 138 -5.62 -9.00 -16.51
CA PHE A 138 -5.31 -8.95 -15.07
C PHE A 138 -4.43 -7.76 -14.69
N PHE A 139 -3.47 -7.37 -15.55
CA PHE A 139 -2.56 -6.29 -15.23
C PHE A 139 -3.20 -4.92 -15.40
N ASP A 140 -3.93 -4.68 -16.50
CA ASP A 140 -4.63 -3.41 -16.70
C ASP A 140 -5.72 -3.21 -15.63
N ALA A 141 -6.40 -4.29 -15.23
CA ALA A 141 -7.34 -4.25 -14.11
C ALA A 141 -6.65 -3.91 -12.78
N ALA A 142 -5.47 -4.47 -12.50
CA ALA A 142 -4.68 -4.15 -11.30
C ALA A 142 -4.15 -2.70 -11.32
N LEU A 143 -3.77 -2.19 -12.50
CA LEU A 143 -3.39 -0.80 -12.69
C LEU A 143 -4.57 0.14 -12.42
N SER A 144 -5.73 -0.18 -12.97
CA SER A 144 -6.97 0.56 -12.77
C SER A 144 -7.41 0.54 -11.31
N ALA A 145 -7.34 -0.61 -10.63
CA ALA A 145 -7.63 -0.73 -9.21
C ALA A 145 -6.67 0.10 -8.34
N SER A 146 -5.37 0.10 -8.65
CA SER A 146 -4.38 0.92 -7.93
C SER A 146 -4.65 2.43 -8.08
N ARG A 147 -5.07 2.88 -9.27
CA ARG A 147 -5.50 4.28 -9.49
C ARG A 147 -6.75 4.62 -8.69
N GLN A 148 -7.74 3.72 -8.61
CA GLN A 148 -8.95 3.92 -7.80
C GLN A 148 -8.63 4.01 -6.30
N VAL A 149 -7.69 3.20 -5.80
CA VAL A 149 -7.21 3.30 -4.41
C VAL A 149 -6.61 4.68 -4.16
N ALA A 150 -5.78 5.20 -5.06
CA ALA A 150 -5.22 6.54 -4.90
C ALA A 150 -6.30 7.65 -4.91
N ARG A 151 -7.34 7.53 -5.74
CA ARG A 151 -8.50 8.45 -5.71
C ARG A 151 -9.30 8.35 -4.42
N TYR A 152 -9.50 7.13 -3.91
CA TYR A 152 -10.15 6.90 -2.63
C TYR A 152 -9.38 7.53 -1.47
N CYS A 153 -8.06 7.39 -1.45
CA CYS A 153 -7.22 7.97 -0.41
C CYS A 153 -7.35 9.49 -0.30
N ASP A 154 -7.56 10.19 -1.42
CA ASP A 154 -7.79 11.64 -1.44
C ASP A 154 -9.17 12.01 -0.89
N HIS A 155 -10.19 11.21 -1.21
CA HIS A 155 -11.59 11.52 -0.93
C HIS A 155 -12.38 10.27 -0.48
N PRO A 156 -12.13 9.74 0.74
CA PRO A 156 -12.66 8.43 1.17
C PRO A 156 -14.18 8.40 1.35
N LEU A 157 -14.83 9.58 1.42
CA LEU A 157 -16.29 9.71 1.55
C LEU A 157 -17.01 9.88 0.20
N VAL A 158 -16.27 10.05 -0.91
CA VAL A 158 -16.84 10.29 -2.23
C VAL A 158 -16.94 8.96 -2.98
N PRO A 159 -18.13 8.61 -3.52
CA PRO A 159 -18.28 7.42 -4.35
C PRO A 159 -17.32 7.43 -5.55
N LEU A 160 -16.67 6.30 -5.80
CA LEU A 160 -15.76 6.15 -6.93
C LEU A 160 -16.56 5.95 -8.22
N GLY A 161 -16.38 6.87 -9.18
CA GLY A 161 -16.81 6.66 -10.56
C GLY A 161 -15.79 5.84 -11.38
N PRO A 162 -16.20 5.28 -12.52
CA PRO A 162 -15.27 4.60 -13.44
C PRO A 162 -14.15 5.55 -13.87
N LEU A 163 -12.98 4.99 -14.19
CA LEU A 163 -11.88 5.77 -14.77
C LEU A 163 -12.27 6.23 -16.18
N PRO A 164 -11.93 7.48 -16.57
CA PRO A 164 -12.25 8.00 -17.90
C PRO A 164 -11.55 7.17 -18.99
N SER A 165 -12.29 6.79 -20.03
CA SER A 165 -11.85 5.85 -21.06
C SER A 165 -11.24 6.50 -22.31
N ILE A 166 -11.36 7.81 -22.50
CA ILE A 166 -11.11 8.46 -23.80
C ILE A 166 -9.91 9.43 -23.80
N ALA A 167 -9.50 9.93 -22.63
CA ALA A 167 -8.20 10.59 -22.44
C ALA A 167 -7.93 10.70 -20.94
N PRO A 168 -6.68 10.50 -20.46
CA PRO A 168 -6.35 10.84 -19.09
C PRO A 168 -6.60 12.34 -18.91
N ASP A 169 -7.55 12.71 -18.06
CA ASP A 169 -7.56 14.06 -17.51
C ASP A 169 -6.27 14.18 -16.71
N VAL A 170 -5.39 15.09 -17.11
CA VAL A 170 -4.11 15.35 -16.44
C VAL A 170 -4.32 15.67 -14.94
N ARG A 171 -5.51 16.13 -14.55
CA ARG A 171 -5.89 16.38 -13.14
C ARG A 171 -6.19 15.09 -12.35
N ASP A 172 -6.61 14.03 -13.03
CA ASP A 172 -6.89 12.71 -12.46
C ASP A 172 -5.71 11.74 -12.64
N GLU A 173 -4.68 12.11 -13.40
CA GLU A 173 -3.52 11.26 -13.61
C GLU A 173 -2.71 11.14 -12.32
N ARG A 174 -2.85 10.00 -11.65
CA ARG A 174 -2.00 9.65 -10.52
C ARG A 174 -0.64 9.19 -11.04
N HIS A 175 0.43 9.68 -10.43
CA HIS A 175 1.80 9.35 -10.82
C HIS A 175 2.28 8.06 -10.14
N PRO A 176 3.02 7.19 -10.85
CA PRO A 176 3.62 6.01 -10.27
C PRO A 176 4.68 6.41 -9.24
N VAL A 177 4.84 5.61 -8.20
CA VAL A 177 5.89 5.76 -7.19
C VAL A 177 6.96 4.67 -7.38
N SER A 178 8.22 5.02 -7.13
CA SER A 178 9.38 4.14 -7.31
C SER A 178 9.82 3.45 -6.01
N LYS A 179 10.90 2.63 -6.10
CA LYS A 179 11.28 1.64 -5.07
C LYS A 179 11.57 2.27 -3.69
N PRO A 180 11.24 1.54 -2.60
CA PRO A 180 11.51 1.99 -1.23
C PRO A 180 13.02 2.14 -0.98
N GLY A 181 13.39 3.21 -0.27
CA GLY A 181 14.77 3.52 0.12
C GLY A 181 14.96 3.61 1.62
N THR A 182 16.10 4.17 2.02
CA THR A 182 16.43 4.40 3.44
C THR A 182 15.82 5.72 3.90
N VAL A 183 15.03 5.68 4.99
CA VAL A 183 14.43 6.85 5.64
C VAL A 183 15.24 7.22 6.88
N LEU A 184 15.72 8.46 6.94
CA LEU A 184 16.21 9.05 8.18
C LEU A 184 15.04 9.72 8.90
N LEU A 185 14.65 9.17 10.04
CA LEU A 185 13.61 9.70 10.91
C LEU A 185 14.23 10.65 11.95
N LEU A 186 13.81 11.91 11.92
CA LEU A 186 14.23 12.94 12.86
C LEU A 186 13.03 13.47 13.64
N GLY A 187 13.21 13.74 14.92
CA GLY A 187 12.22 14.37 15.78
C GLY A 187 12.59 14.25 17.25
N ALA A 188 11.87 14.96 18.09
CA ALA A 188 12.13 14.96 19.53
C ALA A 188 11.62 13.68 20.20
N ILE A 189 12.21 13.37 21.35
CA ILE A 189 11.78 12.28 22.24
C ILE A 189 11.69 12.75 23.71
N ASN A 190 11.55 14.06 23.92
CA ASN A 190 11.65 14.70 25.23
C ASN A 190 10.42 14.47 26.11
N THR A 191 9.28 14.15 25.49
CA THR A 191 8.04 13.77 26.16
C THR A 191 7.64 12.34 25.79
N LEU A 192 6.78 11.73 26.62
CA LEU A 192 6.23 10.40 26.31
C LEU A 192 5.50 10.38 24.96
N GLY A 193 4.71 11.42 24.66
CA GLY A 193 3.99 11.54 23.39
C GLY A 193 4.94 11.61 22.20
N GLN A 194 5.97 12.46 22.28
CA GLN A 194 6.99 12.59 21.23
C GLN A 194 7.75 11.28 20.99
N ARG A 195 8.17 10.62 22.07
CA ARG A 195 8.83 9.31 21.98
C ARG A 195 7.92 8.26 21.34
N TYR A 196 6.67 8.17 21.77
CA TYR A 196 5.70 7.23 21.22
C TYR A 196 5.49 7.46 19.72
N SER A 197 5.32 8.71 19.29
CA SER A 197 5.16 9.05 17.87
C SER A 197 6.39 8.66 17.03
N ILE A 198 7.60 8.84 17.55
CA ILE A 198 8.83 8.43 16.86
C ILE A 198 8.95 6.90 16.78
N GLU A 199 8.68 6.18 17.86
CA GLU A 199 8.71 4.70 17.88
C GLU A 199 7.64 4.12 16.94
N GLU A 200 6.42 4.67 16.95
CA GLU A 200 5.34 4.26 16.05
C GLU A 200 5.66 4.58 14.58
N ALA A 201 6.22 5.75 14.28
CA ALA A 201 6.65 6.09 12.93
C ALA A 201 7.72 5.12 12.44
N LYS A 202 8.72 4.80 13.27
CA LYS A 202 9.77 3.83 12.93
C LYS A 202 9.18 2.44 12.68
N TYR A 203 8.28 1.98 13.56
CA TYR A 203 7.60 0.68 13.42
C TYR A 203 6.78 0.61 12.14
N SER A 204 5.94 1.61 11.90
CA SER A 204 5.05 1.67 10.74
C SER A 204 5.83 1.76 9.42
N LEU A 205 6.89 2.59 9.34
CA LEU A 205 7.77 2.66 8.16
C LEU A 205 8.48 1.33 7.89
N ALA A 206 8.98 0.66 8.93
CA ALA A 206 9.57 -0.68 8.79
C ALA A 206 8.53 -1.70 8.28
N GLY A 207 7.28 -1.61 8.75
CA GLY A 207 6.15 -2.40 8.25
C GLY A 207 5.83 -2.16 6.77
N LEU A 208 6.14 -0.97 6.23
CA LEU A 208 6.08 -0.67 4.79
C LEU A 208 7.27 -1.25 4.00
N GLY A 209 8.22 -1.89 4.68
CA GLY A 209 9.41 -2.47 4.09
C GLY A 209 10.53 -1.46 3.83
N LEU A 210 10.53 -0.32 4.56
CA LEU A 210 11.58 0.70 4.48
C LEU A 210 12.69 0.40 5.49
N THR A 211 13.93 0.75 5.14
CA THR A 211 15.03 0.80 6.11
C THR A 211 14.95 2.14 6.85
N VAL A 212 14.77 2.12 8.17
CA VAL A 212 14.58 3.34 8.96
C VAL A 212 15.73 3.52 9.93
N ILE A 213 16.35 4.69 9.88
CA ILE A 213 17.40 5.13 10.81
C ILE A 213 16.82 6.24 11.67
N CYS A 214 16.99 6.16 12.99
CA CYS A 214 16.43 7.12 13.93
C CYS A 214 17.45 7.48 15.02
N PRO A 215 18.30 8.51 14.82
CA PRO A 215 19.38 8.86 15.76
C PRO A 215 18.94 9.13 17.20
N ALA A 216 17.67 9.50 17.41
CA ALA A 216 17.11 9.68 18.75
C ALA A 216 16.95 8.37 19.54
N LEU A 217 16.85 7.22 18.85
CA LEU A 217 16.61 5.90 19.46
C LEU A 217 17.81 4.95 19.37
N GLU A 218 18.82 5.27 18.57
CA GLU A 218 19.96 4.41 18.26
C GLU A 218 21.21 5.24 18.01
N ASP A 219 22.36 4.71 18.42
CA ASP A 219 23.67 5.33 18.16
C ASP A 219 24.15 4.94 16.75
N VAL A 220 24.08 5.87 15.81
CA VAL A 220 24.34 5.62 14.37
C VAL A 220 25.19 6.74 13.76
N GLU A 221 26.27 6.35 13.08
CA GLU A 221 27.08 7.28 12.29
C GLU A 221 26.47 7.54 10.91
N LEU A 222 25.95 8.75 10.68
CA LEU A 222 25.27 9.11 9.43
C LEU A 222 26.20 9.32 8.22
N SER A 223 27.52 9.41 8.42
CA SER A 223 28.48 9.75 7.34
C SER A 223 28.62 8.67 6.27
N THR A 224 28.27 7.43 6.58
CA THR A 224 28.46 6.26 5.70
C THR A 224 27.16 5.76 5.06
N ILE A 225 26.02 6.35 5.41
CA ILE A 225 24.70 5.83 5.03
C ILE A 225 24.09 6.71 3.93
N GLN A 226 23.71 6.08 2.83
CA GLN A 226 22.92 6.72 1.79
C GLN A 226 21.45 6.81 2.21
N VAL A 227 21.02 8.02 2.54
CA VAL A 227 19.63 8.34 2.89
C VAL A 227 18.87 8.74 1.62
N SER A 228 17.70 8.13 1.39
CA SER A 228 16.82 8.45 0.27
C SER A 228 15.83 9.56 0.65
N THR A 229 15.30 9.49 1.87
CA THR A 229 14.32 10.45 2.39
C THR A 229 14.65 10.81 3.83
N VAL A 230 14.56 12.10 4.17
CA VAL A 230 14.51 12.59 5.55
C VAL A 230 13.04 12.81 5.89
N LEU A 231 12.55 12.12 6.93
CA LEU A 231 11.23 12.36 7.52
C LEU A 231 11.41 13.09 8.85
N LEU A 232 10.83 14.28 8.97
CA LEU A 232 10.84 15.06 10.21
C LEU A 232 9.47 14.97 10.91
N LEU A 233 9.43 14.54 12.16
CA LEU A 233 8.30 14.81 13.05
C LEU A 233 8.59 16.14 13.75
N ALA A 234 7.91 17.19 13.32
CA ALA A 234 8.32 18.56 13.63
C ALA A 234 7.86 19.07 15.00
N ASP A 235 7.03 18.31 15.74
CA ASP A 235 6.71 18.65 17.12
C ASP A 235 7.95 18.53 18.02
N GLY A 236 8.28 19.64 18.68
CA GLY A 236 9.43 19.73 19.58
C GLY A 236 10.80 19.60 18.91
N ILE A 237 10.89 19.65 17.58
CA ILE A 237 12.14 19.39 16.86
C ILE A 237 13.27 20.33 17.30
N ASP A 238 14.45 19.75 17.53
CA ASP A 238 15.63 20.49 17.94
C ASP A 238 16.21 21.28 16.75
N ALA A 239 16.66 22.51 17.02
CA ALA A 239 17.31 23.36 16.03
C ALA A 239 18.56 22.68 15.45
N ASP A 240 19.25 21.83 16.22
CA ASP A 240 20.45 21.12 15.77
C ASP A 240 20.16 20.00 14.74
N MET A 241 18.90 19.52 14.67
CA MET A 241 18.50 18.50 13.68
C MET A 241 18.26 19.10 12.29
N LEU A 242 17.91 20.39 12.19
CA LEU A 242 17.58 21.04 10.92
C LEU A 242 18.80 21.18 9.98
N PRO A 243 20.00 21.59 10.44
CA PRO A 243 21.20 21.58 9.60
C PRO A 243 21.58 20.18 9.10
N VAL A 244 21.34 19.13 9.91
CA VAL A 244 21.59 17.74 9.50
C VAL A 244 20.66 17.35 8.36
N ALA A 245 19.37 17.67 8.48
CA ALA A 245 18.39 17.47 7.41
C ALA A 245 18.78 18.22 6.14
N GLN A 246 19.06 19.53 6.24
CA GLN A 246 19.43 20.36 5.09
C GLN A 246 20.66 19.82 4.34
N ARG A 247 21.70 19.39 5.06
CA ARG A 247 22.89 18.79 4.44
C ARG A 247 22.58 17.52 3.63
N LEU A 248 21.59 16.73 4.04
CA LEU A 248 21.17 15.53 3.29
C LEU A 248 20.30 15.91 2.09
N ILE A 249 19.46 16.93 2.24
CA ILE A 249 18.67 17.51 1.15
C ILE A 249 19.59 18.03 0.04
N ASP A 250 20.65 18.76 0.41
CA ASP A 250 21.66 19.28 -0.53
C ASP A 250 22.39 18.15 -1.27
N LYS A 251 22.44 16.94 -0.70
CA LYS A 251 22.99 15.73 -1.31
C LYS A 251 21.96 14.94 -2.14
N GLY A 252 20.74 15.45 -2.27
CA GLY A 252 19.67 14.87 -3.09
C GLY A 252 18.67 14.00 -2.34
N ALA A 253 18.71 13.94 -1.00
CA ALA A 253 17.66 13.27 -0.23
C ALA A 253 16.36 14.07 -0.33
N ARG A 254 15.22 13.38 -0.44
CA ARG A 254 13.91 14.02 -0.32
C ARG A 254 13.67 14.45 1.12
N CYS A 255 12.85 15.49 1.32
CA CYS A 255 12.41 15.92 2.65
C CYS A 255 10.89 15.89 2.76
N VAL A 256 10.41 15.20 3.78
CA VAL A 256 9.00 15.17 4.18
C VAL A 256 8.92 15.54 5.65
N ALA A 257 7.95 16.35 6.03
CA ALA A 257 7.74 16.72 7.43
C ALA A 257 6.27 16.60 7.84
N LEU A 258 6.05 15.97 8.99
CA LEU A 258 4.79 16.04 9.73
C LEU A 258 4.81 17.32 10.58
N ALA A 259 3.90 18.25 10.30
CA ALA A 259 3.78 19.52 10.98
C ALA A 259 2.31 19.81 11.31
N GLU A 260 1.88 19.35 12.48
CA GLU A 260 0.49 19.45 12.95
C GLU A 260 0.15 20.85 13.53
N ILE A 261 1.17 21.61 13.95
CA ILE A 261 0.99 22.92 14.57
C ILE A 261 1.69 24.05 13.78
N PRO A 262 1.14 25.27 13.74
CA PRO A 262 1.72 26.38 12.97
C PRO A 262 3.15 26.75 13.38
N GLN A 263 3.54 26.52 14.64
CA GLN A 263 4.89 26.78 15.13
C GLN A 263 5.92 25.87 14.44
N SER A 264 5.62 24.58 14.33
CA SER A 264 6.48 23.62 13.63
C SER A 264 6.65 23.98 12.16
N CYS A 265 5.57 24.42 11.48
CA CYS A 265 5.66 24.88 10.09
C CYS A 265 6.65 26.04 9.92
N ARG A 266 6.70 26.98 10.87
CA ARG A 266 7.67 28.10 10.82
C ARG A 266 9.10 27.64 10.98
N GLN A 267 9.37 26.68 11.86
CA GLN A 267 10.72 26.12 12.06
C GLN A 267 11.23 25.42 10.80
N LEU A 268 10.34 24.78 10.03
CA LEU A 268 10.69 24.09 8.79
C LEU A 268 10.99 25.01 7.60
N THR A 269 10.69 26.31 7.68
CA THR A 269 10.95 27.26 6.58
C THR A 269 12.43 27.40 6.21
N VAL A 270 13.34 26.97 7.09
CA VAL A 270 14.77 26.92 6.82
C VAL A 270 15.17 25.78 5.88
N LEU A 271 14.31 24.78 5.72
CA LEU A 271 14.55 23.62 4.87
C LEU A 271 14.06 23.90 3.45
N THR A 272 14.95 23.72 2.47
CA THR A 272 14.57 23.83 1.05
C THR A 272 13.88 22.55 0.58
N ASN A 273 12.88 22.66 -0.29
CA ASN A 273 12.21 21.52 -0.94
C ASN A 273 11.69 20.46 0.05
N CYS A 274 11.22 20.88 1.22
CA CYS A 274 10.57 19.99 2.17
C CYS A 274 9.06 19.99 1.99
N GLU A 275 8.49 18.82 1.71
CA GLU A 275 7.06 18.64 1.59
C GLU A 275 6.44 18.47 2.98
N THR A 276 5.41 19.25 3.30
CA THR A 276 4.78 19.24 4.63
C THR A 276 3.37 18.69 4.58
N THR A 277 2.98 17.92 5.60
CA THR A 277 1.62 17.46 5.84
C THR A 277 1.31 17.52 7.34
N ASP A 278 0.04 17.62 7.70
CA ASP A 278 -0.46 17.54 9.08
C ASP A 278 -1.03 16.16 9.43
N ASP A 279 -1.08 15.23 8.47
CA ASP A 279 -1.55 13.86 8.68
C ASP A 279 -0.39 12.87 8.80
N PHE A 280 -0.38 12.13 9.91
CA PHE A 280 0.67 11.16 10.24
C PHE A 280 0.81 10.07 9.18
N SER A 281 -0.30 9.46 8.75
CA SER A 281 -0.28 8.37 7.76
C SER A 281 0.27 8.84 6.42
N THR A 282 -0.17 10.01 5.98
CA THR A 282 0.30 10.67 4.75
C THR A 282 1.80 10.94 4.81
N ALA A 283 2.33 11.41 5.94
CA ALA A 283 3.76 11.66 6.12
C ALA A 283 4.59 10.38 5.92
N LEU A 284 4.15 9.26 6.51
CA LEU A 284 4.87 7.98 6.39
C LEU A 284 4.88 7.45 4.95
N TYR A 285 3.74 7.51 4.25
CA TYR A 285 3.64 7.06 2.87
C TYR A 285 4.42 7.96 1.91
N MET A 286 4.33 9.29 2.07
CA MET A 286 5.15 10.24 1.31
C MET A 286 6.65 10.00 1.52
N ALA A 287 7.07 9.64 2.73
CA ALA A 287 8.47 9.32 3.01
C ALA A 287 8.95 8.05 2.28
N GLY A 288 8.04 7.08 2.11
CA GLY A 288 8.31 5.82 1.40
C GLY A 288 8.20 5.90 -0.13
N TRP A 289 7.47 6.89 -0.66
CA TRP A 289 7.33 7.10 -2.08
C TRP A 289 8.54 7.86 -2.63
N THR A 290 9.11 7.37 -3.73
CA THR A 290 10.10 8.08 -4.55
C THR A 290 9.47 8.41 -5.91
N ASN A 291 9.92 9.49 -6.56
CA ASN A 291 9.55 9.80 -7.94
C ASN A 291 10.58 9.14 -8.86
#